data_AF-A0A496ZLB4-F1
#
_entry.id   AF-A0A496ZLB4-F1
#
_cell.length_a   1.000
_cell.length_b   1.000
_cell.length_c   1.000
_cell.angle_alpha   90.00
_cell.angle_beta   90.00
_cell.angle_gamma   90.00
#
_symmetry.space_group_name_H-M   'P 1'
#
loop_
_entity.id
_entity.type
_entity.pdbx_description
1 polymer ?
#
loop_
_entity_poly.entity_id
_entity_poly.type
_entity_poly.pdbx_seq_one_letter_code
_entity_poly.pdbx_strand_id
1 'polypeptide(L)'
;MNHKTIDMATKGFKILEGKEFYFYGVNENKFKIDDLVFEALEDPNDGYRSSLGAIVVIGDTGIYHKRPLAKVKMVYDDSGDDLLHKLIDIDTGHVWLAVGTGEFGDYYPYFMFRYKPDETQKDYIEVEKDYQPFLERYPELMLKAPEWFNGDLDIKFEGY
;
A
#
# COMPACT_ATOMS: atom_id res chain seq x y z
N MET A 1 -3.51 -21.60 -4.08
CA MET A 1 -2.75 -20.35 -3.90
C MET A 1 -1.86 -20.22 -5.12
N ASN A 2 -2.15 -19.29 -6.03
CA ASN A 2 -1.29 -19.09 -7.20
C ASN A 2 -0.10 -18.24 -6.75
N HIS A 3 1.06 -18.87 -6.57
CA HIS A 3 2.27 -18.21 -6.08
C HIS A 3 2.67 -16.97 -6.90
N LYS A 4 2.26 -16.88 -8.17
CA LYS A 4 2.54 -15.72 -9.04
C LYS A 4 1.83 -14.43 -8.61
N THR A 5 0.61 -14.49 -8.08
CA THR A 5 -0.19 -13.31 -7.73
C THR A 5 0.33 -12.66 -6.44
N ILE A 6 0.58 -13.48 -5.40
CA ILE A 6 1.21 -13.03 -4.15
C ILE A 6 2.60 -12.45 -4.41
N ASP A 7 3.37 -13.04 -5.34
CA ASP A 7 4.65 -12.49 -5.76
C ASP A 7 4.52 -11.08 -6.37
N MET A 8 3.47 -10.80 -7.14
CA MET A 8 3.24 -9.46 -7.71
C MET A 8 2.89 -8.43 -6.63
N ALA A 9 1.92 -8.72 -5.75
CA ALA A 9 1.56 -7.83 -4.64
C ALA A 9 2.76 -7.55 -3.72
N THR A 10 3.49 -8.60 -3.37
CA THR A 10 4.62 -8.53 -2.43
C THR A 10 5.84 -7.85 -3.04
N LYS A 11 6.15 -8.08 -4.32
CA LYS A 11 7.30 -7.44 -4.99
C LYS A 11 7.16 -5.93 -5.06
N GLY A 12 5.97 -5.45 -5.36
CA GLY A 12 5.70 -4.03 -5.50
C GLY A 12 5.89 -3.25 -4.20
N PHE A 13 5.39 -3.71 -3.06
CA PHE A 13 5.59 -2.96 -1.80
C PHE A 13 6.93 -3.24 -1.14
N LYS A 14 7.57 -4.40 -1.42
CA LYS A 14 8.96 -4.64 -1.01
C LYS A 14 9.95 -3.63 -1.62
N ILE A 15 9.74 -3.16 -2.85
CA ILE A 15 10.58 -2.08 -3.40
C ILE A 15 10.35 -0.73 -2.72
N LEU A 16 9.20 -0.56 -2.03
CA LEU A 16 8.93 0.61 -1.20
C LEU A 16 9.45 0.49 0.22
N GLU A 17 9.79 -0.71 0.66
CA GLU A 17 10.28 -0.96 2.01
C GLU A 17 11.48 -0.07 2.35
N GLY A 18 11.44 0.55 3.53
CA GLY A 18 12.48 1.42 3.99
C GLY A 18 12.38 2.87 3.50
N LYS A 19 11.55 3.14 2.48
CA LYS A 19 11.35 4.48 1.92
C LYS A 19 10.33 5.28 2.74
N GLU A 20 10.45 6.61 2.63
CA GLU A 20 9.62 7.58 3.34
C GLU A 20 8.71 8.35 2.39
N PHE A 21 7.49 8.62 2.86
CA PHE A 21 6.41 9.22 2.08
C PHE A 21 5.57 10.14 2.96
N TYR A 22 4.88 11.08 2.32
CA TYR A 22 3.83 11.86 2.97
C TYR A 22 2.48 11.16 2.82
N PHE A 23 1.81 10.81 3.92
CA PHE A 23 0.55 10.09 3.90
C PHE A 23 -0.64 11.05 3.97
N TYR A 24 -1.63 10.87 3.09
CA TYR A 24 -2.79 11.76 2.96
C TYR A 24 -4.14 11.11 3.29
N GLY A 25 -4.11 9.87 3.78
CA GLY A 25 -5.30 9.14 4.23
C GLY A 25 -5.75 8.03 3.27
N VAL A 26 -6.93 7.51 3.58
CA VAL A 26 -7.55 6.32 2.97
C VAL A 26 -8.93 6.66 2.44
N ASN A 27 -9.32 6.01 1.35
CA ASN A 27 -10.69 5.96 0.84
C ASN A 27 -10.98 4.53 0.36
N GLU A 28 -11.89 3.80 1.03
CA GLU A 28 -12.10 2.36 0.78
C GLU A 28 -10.77 1.57 0.90
N ASN A 29 -10.44 0.72 -0.08
CA ASN A 29 -9.17 -0.01 -0.14
C ASN A 29 -8.05 0.78 -0.83
N LYS A 30 -8.21 2.11 -0.94
CA LYS A 30 -7.26 3.02 -1.57
C LYS A 30 -6.59 3.90 -0.54
N PHE A 31 -5.35 4.27 -0.79
CA PHE A 31 -4.61 5.17 0.08
C PHE A 31 -3.67 6.05 -0.73
N LYS A 32 -3.49 7.27 -0.24
CA LYS A 32 -2.66 8.26 -0.89
C LYS A 32 -1.36 8.47 -0.13
N ILE A 33 -0.25 8.23 -0.82
CA ILE A 33 1.09 8.62 -0.39
C ILE A 33 1.70 9.53 -1.45
N ASP A 34 2.27 10.64 -1.01
CA ASP A 34 2.78 11.70 -1.88
C ASP A 34 1.73 12.17 -2.89
N ASP A 35 2.10 12.23 -4.16
CA ASP A 35 1.29 12.56 -5.31
C ASP A 35 0.61 11.34 -5.96
N LEU A 36 0.73 10.13 -5.38
CA LEU A 36 0.16 8.90 -5.93
C LEU A 36 -0.95 8.31 -5.06
N VAL A 37 -1.94 7.71 -5.73
CA VAL A 37 -2.99 6.91 -5.08
C VAL A 37 -2.77 5.45 -5.41
N PHE A 38 -2.70 4.63 -4.37
CA PHE A 38 -2.58 3.18 -4.49
C PHE A 38 -3.92 2.53 -4.14
N GLU A 39 -4.28 1.48 -4.86
CA GLU A 39 -5.41 0.61 -4.55
C GLU A 39 -4.91 -0.79 -4.23
N ALA A 40 -5.36 -1.34 -3.10
CA ALA A 40 -5.13 -2.71 -2.73
C ALA A 40 -6.33 -3.56 -3.20
N LEU A 41 -6.03 -4.57 -4.01
CA LEU A 41 -7.01 -5.43 -4.66
C LEU A 41 -6.90 -6.84 -4.08
N GLU A 42 -8.05 -7.43 -3.74
CA GLU A 42 -8.17 -8.84 -3.39
C GLU A 42 -7.88 -9.72 -4.62
N ASP A 43 -7.37 -10.93 -4.42
CA ASP A 43 -7.27 -11.95 -5.47
C ASP A 43 -8.65 -12.63 -5.67
N PRO A 44 -9.37 -12.37 -6.78
CA PRO A 44 -10.66 -13.01 -7.02
C PRO A 44 -10.54 -14.51 -7.35
N ASN A 45 -9.33 -15.01 -7.61
CA ASN A 45 -9.08 -16.38 -8.07
C ASN A 45 -8.49 -17.29 -6.99
N ASP A 46 -8.38 -16.85 -5.74
CA ASP A 46 -7.77 -17.66 -4.67
C ASP A 46 -8.75 -18.62 -3.96
N GLY A 47 -10.00 -18.67 -4.44
CA GLY A 47 -11.10 -19.44 -3.86
C GLY A 47 -11.96 -18.58 -2.94
N TYR A 48 -12.28 -19.06 -1.74
CA TYR A 48 -12.97 -18.28 -0.70
C TYR A 48 -12.00 -17.47 0.19
N ARG A 49 -10.73 -17.38 -0.22
CA ARG A 49 -9.62 -17.00 0.66
C ARG A 49 -9.32 -15.51 0.61
N SER A 50 -9.87 -14.76 -0.35
CA SER A 50 -9.89 -13.29 -0.36
C SER A 50 -8.52 -12.70 0.00
N SER A 51 -7.39 -13.23 -0.44
CA SER A 51 -6.05 -12.76 -0.05
C SER A 51 -5.71 -11.46 -0.77
N LEU A 52 -4.67 -10.73 -0.33
CA LEU A 52 -4.15 -9.61 -1.13
C LEU A 52 -3.64 -10.15 -2.49
N GLY A 53 -4.23 -9.65 -3.58
CA GLY A 53 -3.89 -10.04 -4.94
C GLY A 53 -2.93 -9.08 -5.62
N ALA A 54 -3.19 -7.78 -5.55
CA ALA A 54 -2.34 -6.76 -6.15
C ALA A 54 -2.40 -5.44 -5.41
N ILE A 55 -1.36 -4.62 -5.58
CA ILE A 55 -1.40 -3.20 -5.26
C ILE A 55 -0.99 -2.44 -6.53
N VAL A 56 -1.78 -1.45 -6.92
CA VAL A 56 -1.61 -0.71 -8.16
C VAL A 56 -1.75 0.79 -7.96
N VAL A 57 -1.06 1.59 -8.77
CA VAL A 57 -1.27 3.03 -8.80
C VAL A 57 -2.47 3.32 -9.70
N ILE A 58 -3.40 4.12 -9.21
CA ILE A 58 -4.63 4.46 -9.92
C ILE A 58 -4.75 5.97 -10.12
N GLY A 59 -5.36 6.36 -11.25
CA GLY A 59 -5.76 7.74 -11.51
C GLY A 59 -7.05 8.08 -10.77
N ASP A 60 -7.00 8.14 -9.43
CA ASP A 60 -8.18 8.41 -8.61
C ASP A 60 -8.37 9.91 -8.34
N THR A 61 -9.61 10.37 -8.47
CA THR A 61 -10.03 11.73 -8.09
C THR A 61 -10.75 11.75 -6.74
N GLY A 62 -10.55 10.73 -5.90
CA GLY A 62 -11.15 10.60 -4.59
C GLY A 62 -10.81 11.73 -3.63
N ILE A 63 -11.56 11.80 -2.54
CA ILE A 63 -11.42 12.87 -1.54
C ILE A 63 -10.37 12.45 -0.51
N TYR A 64 -9.13 12.90 -0.73
CA TYR A 64 -8.05 12.80 0.24
C TYR A 64 -7.82 14.15 0.95
N HIS A 65 -7.07 14.12 2.05
CA HIS A 65 -6.64 15.37 2.68
C HIS A 65 -5.76 16.18 1.72
N LYS A 66 -5.90 17.51 1.75
CA LYS A 66 -5.09 18.43 0.94
C LYS A 66 -3.66 18.60 1.46
N ARG A 67 -3.47 18.32 2.75
CA ARG A 67 -2.18 18.34 3.44
C ARG A 67 -1.94 16.95 4.04
N PRO A 68 -0.68 16.53 4.16
CA PRO A 68 -0.38 15.22 4.71
C PRO A 68 -0.73 15.14 6.20
N LEU A 69 -1.21 13.98 6.60
CA LEU A 69 -1.46 13.63 7.99
C LEU A 69 -0.14 13.31 8.70
N ALA A 70 0.76 12.59 8.03
CA ALA A 70 2.01 12.14 8.63
C ALA A 70 3.10 11.94 7.57
N LYS A 71 4.35 11.92 8.02
CA LYS A 71 5.48 11.40 7.25
C LYS A 71 5.67 9.96 7.72
N VAL A 72 5.54 9.02 6.79
CA VAL A 72 5.49 7.60 7.10
C VAL A 72 6.60 6.85 6.38
N LYS A 73 7.04 5.75 6.99
CA LYS A 73 7.93 4.79 6.39
C LYS A 73 7.18 3.51 6.07
N MET A 74 7.44 2.92 4.91
CA MET A 74 6.95 1.59 4.58
C MET A 74 7.81 0.53 5.27
N VAL A 75 7.16 -0.38 5.99
CA VAL A 75 7.80 -1.53 6.63
C VAL A 75 7.06 -2.79 6.23
N TYR A 76 7.79 -3.81 5.79
CA TYR A 76 7.24 -5.16 5.63
C TYR A 76 7.37 -5.91 6.95
N ASP A 77 6.29 -6.56 7.37
CA ASP A 77 6.23 -7.35 8.58
C ASP A 77 5.71 -8.75 8.25
N ASP A 78 6.59 -9.73 8.44
CA ASP A 78 6.34 -11.16 8.37
C ASP A 78 6.62 -11.85 9.72
N SER A 79 6.64 -11.08 10.81
CA SER A 79 6.85 -11.58 12.17
C SER A 79 5.57 -12.17 12.75
N GLY A 80 5.05 -13.21 12.11
CA GLY A 80 3.84 -13.91 12.52
C GLY A 80 3.20 -14.66 11.35
N ASP A 81 1.92 -14.97 11.50
CA ASP A 81 1.15 -15.66 10.46
C ASP A 81 0.65 -14.66 9.38
N ASP A 82 0.71 -13.36 9.66
CA ASP A 82 0.31 -12.31 8.72
C ASP A 82 1.51 -11.81 7.88
N LEU A 83 1.26 -11.52 6.61
CA LEU A 83 2.20 -10.88 5.67
C LEU A 83 1.70 -9.47 5.36
N LEU A 84 2.24 -8.47 6.07
CA LEU A 84 1.71 -7.10 6.05
C LEU A 84 2.73 -6.07 5.59
N HIS A 85 2.27 -5.12 4.80
CA HIS A 85 2.96 -3.85 4.56
C HIS A 85 2.33 -2.75 5.42
N LYS A 86 3.16 -2.04 6.18
CA LYS A 86 2.73 -1.05 7.16
C LYS A 86 3.26 0.33 6.81
N LEU A 87 2.38 1.33 6.90
CA LEU A 87 2.75 2.75 6.90
C LEU A 87 2.87 3.21 8.35
N ILE A 88 4.12 3.38 8.80
CA ILE A 88 4.44 3.73 10.19
C ILE A 88 4.92 5.18 10.22
N ASP A 89 4.29 5.99 11.05
CA ASP A 89 4.71 7.36 11.34
C ASP A 89 6.17 7.38 11.85
N ILE A 90 7.02 8.19 11.23
CA ILE A 90 8.46 8.21 11.55
C ILE A 90 8.76 8.86 12.91
N ASP A 91 7.89 9.75 13.37
CA ASP A 91 8.10 10.52 14.60
C ASP A 91 7.45 9.84 15.80
N THR A 92 6.25 9.28 15.62
CA THR A 92 5.46 8.68 16.71
C THR A 92 5.52 7.16 16.78
N GLY A 93 5.88 6.49 15.67
CA GLY A 93 5.78 5.04 15.54
C GLY A 93 4.34 4.54 15.39
N HIS A 94 3.35 5.43 15.24
CA HIS A 94 1.96 5.06 15.03
C HIS A 94 1.78 4.37 13.67
N VAL A 95 1.08 3.24 13.66
CA VAL A 95 0.76 2.51 12.41
C VAL A 95 -0.54 3.06 11.84
N TRP A 96 -0.42 3.87 10.79
CA TRP A 96 -1.55 4.48 10.10
C TRP A 96 -2.34 3.47 9.27
N LEU A 97 -1.64 2.62 8.54
CA LEU A 97 -2.23 1.62 7.65
C LEU A 97 -1.43 0.33 7.72
N ALA A 98 -2.12 -0.81 7.79
CA ALA A 98 -1.56 -2.12 7.51
C ALA A 98 -2.37 -2.79 6.39
N VAL A 99 -1.70 -3.20 5.32
CA VAL A 99 -2.30 -3.84 4.14
C VAL A 99 -1.55 -5.12 3.80
N GLY A 100 -2.26 -6.20 3.50
CA GLY A 100 -1.62 -7.49 3.25
C GLY A 100 -2.56 -8.67 3.31
N THR A 101 -1.99 -9.84 3.53
CA THR A 101 -2.72 -11.08 3.76
C THR A 101 -2.50 -11.49 5.20
N GLY A 102 -3.57 -11.54 6.00
CA GLY A 102 -3.52 -12.16 7.30
C GLY A 102 -3.81 -13.66 7.22
N GLU A 103 -3.42 -14.41 8.25
CA GLU A 103 -3.77 -15.82 8.38
C GLU A 103 -4.55 -16.07 9.69
N PHE A 104 -5.57 -16.92 9.60
CA PHE A 104 -6.31 -17.39 10.77
C PHE A 104 -6.10 -18.89 10.97
N GLY A 105 -5.39 -19.25 12.06
CA GLY A 105 -5.19 -20.62 12.51
C GLY A 105 -4.56 -21.55 11.47
N ASP A 106 -3.59 -21.05 10.72
CA ASP A 106 -2.84 -21.75 9.66
C ASP A 106 -3.71 -22.33 8.52
N TYR A 107 -4.99 -21.94 8.43
CA TYR A 107 -5.97 -22.58 7.55
C TYR A 107 -6.68 -21.63 6.59
N TYR A 108 -6.80 -20.35 6.96
CA TYR A 108 -7.59 -19.39 6.20
C TYR A 108 -6.86 -18.05 6.05
N PRO A 109 -6.19 -17.82 4.90
CA PRO A 109 -5.72 -16.48 4.59
C PRO A 109 -6.93 -15.57 4.33
N TYR A 110 -6.75 -14.27 4.56
CA TYR A 110 -7.76 -13.26 4.29
C TYR A 110 -7.09 -11.89 4.05
N PHE A 111 -7.72 -11.08 3.21
CA PHE A 111 -7.26 -9.74 2.89
C PHE A 111 -7.42 -8.86 4.12
N MET A 112 -6.32 -8.20 4.45
CA MET A 112 -6.27 -7.25 5.54
C MET A 112 -6.04 -5.87 4.95
N PHE A 113 -6.99 -4.97 5.21
CA PHE A 113 -6.83 -3.54 5.00
C PHE A 113 -7.28 -2.82 6.27
N ARG A 114 -6.32 -2.47 7.13
CA ARG A 114 -6.59 -1.90 8.45
C ARG A 114 -6.04 -0.48 8.52
N TYR A 115 -6.94 0.48 8.34
CA TYR A 115 -6.66 1.89 8.60
C TYR A 115 -6.95 2.23 10.07
N LYS A 116 -5.99 2.85 10.75
CA LYS A 116 -6.13 3.30 12.13
C LYS A 116 -5.74 4.79 12.22
N PRO A 117 -6.71 5.71 12.22
CA PRO A 117 -6.43 7.12 12.49
C PRO A 117 -5.72 7.29 13.83
N ASP A 118 -4.77 8.22 13.90
CA ASP A 118 -4.22 8.67 15.17
C ASP A 118 -5.16 9.73 15.78
N GLU A 119 -5.88 9.36 16.85
CA GLU A 119 -6.77 10.27 17.57
C GLU A 119 -6.03 11.43 18.26
N THR A 120 -4.71 11.31 18.43
CA THR A 120 -3.86 12.34 19.00
C THR A 120 -3.34 13.33 17.95
N GLN A 121 -3.46 13.00 16.67
CA GLN A 121 -3.11 13.88 15.55
C GLN A 121 -4.11 15.04 15.48
N LYS A 122 -3.66 16.23 15.88
CA LYS A 122 -4.50 17.44 15.88
C LYS A 122 -4.31 18.30 14.64
N ASP A 123 -3.15 18.18 13.99
CA ASP A 123 -2.73 19.04 12.90
C ASP A 123 -2.18 18.24 11.72
N TYR A 124 -2.20 18.86 10.54
CA TYR A 124 -1.50 18.37 9.37
C TYR A 124 -0.01 18.72 9.46
N ILE A 125 0.85 17.92 8.85
CA ILE A 125 2.27 18.25 8.77
C ILE A 125 2.57 19.09 7.52
N GLU A 126 3.67 19.83 7.59
CA GLU A 126 4.18 20.60 6.45
C GLU A 126 5.06 19.70 5.59
N VAL A 127 4.92 19.85 4.27
CA VAL A 127 5.80 19.20 3.30
C VAL A 127 7.13 19.94 3.28
N GLU A 128 8.24 19.19 3.29
CA GLU A 128 9.60 19.72 3.22
C GLU A 128 9.79 20.60 1.97
N LYS A 129 10.58 21.68 2.09
CA LYS A 129 10.74 22.67 1.02
C LYS A 129 11.42 22.11 -0.23
N ASP A 130 12.23 21.09 -0.05
CA ASP A 130 12.95 20.34 -1.07
C ASP A 130 12.22 19.04 -1.45
N TYR A 131 10.93 18.93 -1.12
CA TYR A 131 10.10 17.83 -1.58
C TYR A 131 10.17 17.70 -3.10
N GLN A 132 10.40 16.47 -3.53
CA GLN A 132 10.32 16.04 -4.91
C GLN A 132 9.14 15.07 -5.05
N PRO A 133 8.38 15.12 -6.16
CA PRO A 133 7.38 14.13 -6.50
C PRO A 133 7.89 12.69 -6.38
N PHE A 134 6.97 11.75 -6.15
CA PHE A 134 7.30 10.34 -5.90
C PHE A 134 8.25 9.75 -6.95
N LEU A 135 7.95 9.97 -8.24
CA LEU A 135 8.75 9.43 -9.35
C LEU A 135 10.09 10.13 -9.56
N GLU A 136 10.23 11.35 -9.05
CA GLU A 136 11.53 12.04 -9.03
C GLU A 136 12.43 11.52 -7.91
N ARG A 137 11.85 11.18 -6.75
CA ARG A 137 12.59 10.58 -5.62
C ARG A 137 12.97 9.13 -5.86
N TYR A 138 12.12 8.38 -6.53
CA TYR A 138 12.30 6.95 -6.75
C TYR A 138 12.14 6.56 -8.23
N PRO A 139 12.97 7.12 -9.14
CA PRO A 139 12.86 6.90 -10.57
C PRO A 139 13.10 5.44 -10.96
N GLU A 140 13.80 4.66 -10.13
CA GLU A 140 14.04 3.24 -10.34
C GLU A 140 12.75 2.40 -10.30
N LEU A 141 11.69 2.90 -9.67
CA LEU A 141 10.43 2.15 -9.54
C LEU A 141 9.70 2.05 -10.89
N MET A 142 9.89 3.02 -11.80
CA MET A 142 9.40 2.94 -13.18
C MET A 142 9.99 1.74 -13.95
N LEU A 143 11.18 1.28 -13.54
CA LEU A 143 11.85 0.13 -14.17
C LEU A 143 11.55 -1.18 -13.44
N LYS A 144 11.35 -1.14 -12.11
CA LYS A 144 11.19 -2.32 -11.25
C LYS A 144 9.75 -2.77 -11.09
N ALA A 145 8.79 -1.85 -11.20
CA ALA A 145 7.37 -2.13 -11.19
C ALA A 145 6.63 -1.29 -12.26
N PRO A 146 7.02 -1.41 -13.55
CA PRO A 146 6.37 -0.68 -14.65
C PRO A 146 4.87 -0.95 -14.72
N GLU A 147 4.42 -2.13 -14.26
CA GLU A 147 3.02 -2.51 -14.18
C GLU A 147 2.19 -1.50 -13.36
N TRP A 148 2.75 -0.92 -12.30
CA TRP A 148 2.03 0.04 -11.46
C TRP A 148 1.56 1.28 -12.21
N PHE A 149 2.33 1.71 -13.21
CA PHE A 149 2.13 3.00 -13.87
C PHE A 149 1.40 2.87 -15.20
N ASN A 150 0.90 1.67 -15.52
CA ASN A 150 0.16 1.45 -16.74
C ASN A 150 -1.34 1.68 -16.46
N GLY A 151 -1.85 2.85 -16.86
CA GLY A 151 -3.25 3.25 -16.62
C GLY A 151 -4.32 2.37 -17.28
N ASP A 152 -3.88 1.46 -18.16
CA ASP A 152 -4.70 0.44 -18.84
C ASP A 152 -4.50 -0.96 -18.25
N LEU A 153 -4.16 -1.09 -16.96
CA LEU A 153 -4.13 -2.38 -16.29
C LEU A 153 -5.53 -3.00 -16.24
N ASP A 154 -5.91 -3.62 -17.36
CA ASP A 154 -6.74 -4.80 -17.41
C ASP A 154 -5.93 -5.86 -16.63
N ILE A 155 -5.97 -5.81 -15.29
CA ILE A 155 -5.37 -6.82 -14.41
C ILE A 155 -6.16 -8.10 -14.69
N LYS A 156 -5.79 -8.78 -15.78
CA LYS A 156 -6.29 -10.10 -16.08
C LYS A 156 -5.62 -11.01 -15.08
N PHE A 157 -6.34 -11.33 -14.02
CA PHE A 157 -6.05 -12.50 -13.22
C PHE A 157 -6.25 -13.72 -14.15
N GLU A 158 -5.28 -14.02 -15.02
CA GLU A 158 -5.41 -15.10 -16.00
C GLU A 158 -5.39 -16.46 -15.29
N GLY A 159 -6.45 -17.24 -15.48
CA GLY A 159 -6.54 -18.65 -15.11
C GLY A 159 -7.97 -19.19 -15.00
N TYR A 160 -8.51 -19.70 -16.10
CA TYR A 160 -9.60 -20.70 -16.10
C TYR A 160 -9.00 -22.11 -15.99
#